data_AF-W1XHZ0-F1
#
_entry.id   AF-W1XHZ0-F1
#
_cell.length_a   1.000
_cell.length_b   1.000
_cell.length_c   1.000
_cell.angle_alpha   90.00
_cell.angle_beta   90.00
_cell.angle_gamma   90.00
#
_symmetry.space_group_name_H-M   'P 1'
#
loop_
_entity.id
_entity.type
_entity.pdbx_description
1 polymer ?
#
loop_
_entity_poly.entity_id
_entity_poly.type
_entity_poly.pdbx_seq_one_letter_code
_entity_poly.pdbx_strand_id
1 'polypeptide(L)'
;VVDAIDNKDMPNLREELGDVLLQVVFHSQLAEEAGHFTLQDVINDVAEKMIRRHPRVFSPENDEKSYTWDELKAQEKKNIQNSVLDSVSKRFMRLL
;
A
#
# COMPACT_ATOMS: atom_id res chain seq x y z
N VAL A 1 4.98 4.78 12.90
CA VAL A 1 4.21 5.52 11.86
C VAL A 1 2.94 6.13 12.42
N VAL A 2 2.06 5.33 13.01
CA VAL A 2 0.74 5.85 13.44
C VAL A 2 0.84 6.83 14.60
N ASP A 3 1.78 6.60 15.52
CA ASP A 3 2.00 7.50 16.67
C ASP A 3 2.61 8.85 16.24
N ALA A 4 3.43 8.89 15.17
CA ALA A 4 3.95 10.14 14.61
C ALA A 4 2.86 10.96 13.91
N ILE A 5 1.91 10.28 13.24
CA ILE A 5 0.73 10.91 12.63
C ILE A 5 -0.16 11.53 13.72
N ASP A 6 -0.44 10.77 14.79
CA ASP A 6 -1.29 11.22 15.90
C ASP A 6 -0.68 12.45 16.61
N ASN A 7 0.66 12.56 16.63
CA ASN A 7 1.39 13.69 17.23
C ASN A 7 1.77 14.83 16.26
N LYS A 8 1.39 14.75 14.97
CA LYS A 8 1.77 15.71 13.91
C LYS A 8 3.30 15.91 13.77
N ASP A 9 4.09 14.92 14.14
CA ASP A 9 5.55 14.96 14.07
C ASP A 9 6.01 14.52 12.68
N MET A 10 6.06 15.47 11.75
CA MET A 10 6.44 15.21 10.35
C MET A 10 7.89 14.71 10.19
N PRO A 11 8.90 15.23 10.94
CA PRO A 11 10.24 14.66 10.95
C PRO A 11 10.27 13.18 11.35
N ASN A 12 9.64 12.82 12.49
CA ASN A 12 9.61 11.44 12.95
C ASN A 12 8.84 10.53 11.98
N LEU A 13 7.74 11.02 11.41
CA LEU A 13 7.01 10.27 10.37
C LEU A 13 7.90 9.97 9.16
N ARG A 14 8.72 10.93 8.72
CA ARG A 14 9.65 10.71 7.60
C ARG A 14 10.69 9.65 7.93
N GLU A 15 11.22 9.64 9.15
CA GLU A 15 12.18 8.63 9.62
C GLU A 15 11.54 7.23 9.61
N GLU A 16 10.37 7.08 10.22
CA GLU A 16 9.66 5.81 10.28
C GLU A 16 9.26 5.28 8.89
N LEU A 17 8.87 6.17 7.96
CA LEU A 17 8.61 5.79 6.56
C LEU A 17 9.89 5.34 5.85
N GLY A 18 11.03 5.93 6.19
CA GLY A 18 12.34 5.51 5.73
C GLY A 18 12.66 4.08 6.17
N ASP A 19 12.40 3.75 7.43
CA ASP A 19 12.61 2.38 7.96
C ASP A 19 11.70 1.35 7.30
N VAL A 20 10.43 1.69 7.08
CA VAL A 20 9.50 0.82 6.35
C VAL A 20 9.98 0.60 4.92
N LEU A 21 10.44 1.64 4.24
CA LEU A 21 10.99 1.51 2.88
C LEU A 21 12.27 0.66 2.87
N LEU A 22 13.15 0.84 3.87
CA LEU A 22 14.35 0.04 4.03
C LEU A 22 14.02 -1.46 4.16
N GLN A 23 12.99 -1.80 4.93
CA GLN A 23 12.52 -3.18 5.04
C GLN A 23 12.07 -3.74 3.69
N VAL A 24 11.34 -2.98 2.89
CA VAL A 24 10.89 -3.40 1.55
C VAL A 24 12.09 -3.67 0.65
N VAL A 25 13.04 -2.74 0.57
CA VAL A 25 14.26 -2.88 -0.25
C VAL A 25 15.04 -4.12 0.16
N PHE A 26 15.23 -4.33 1.46
CA PHE A 26 15.98 -5.48 1.99
C PHE A 26 15.33 -6.82 1.63
N HIS A 27 14.01 -6.95 1.80
CA HIS A 27 13.31 -8.19 1.44
C HIS A 27 13.26 -8.44 -0.06
N SER A 28 13.13 -7.39 -0.87
CA SER A 28 13.23 -7.48 -2.33
C SER A 28 14.61 -7.98 -2.77
N GLN A 29 15.69 -7.48 -2.16
CA GLN A 29 17.04 -7.95 -2.46
C GLN A 29 17.23 -9.43 -2.15
N LEU A 30 16.77 -9.89 -0.97
CA LEU A 30 16.84 -11.31 -0.60
C LEU A 30 16.00 -12.20 -1.53
N ALA A 31 14.83 -11.72 -1.96
CA ALA A 31 13.98 -12.44 -2.90
C ALA A 31 14.62 -12.52 -4.29
N GLU A 32 15.32 -11.48 -4.72
CA GLU A 32 16.04 -11.43 -5.99
C GLU A 32 17.23 -12.41 -5.99
N GLU A 33 18.01 -12.45 -4.90
CA GLU A 33 19.10 -13.42 -4.71
C GLU A 33 18.60 -14.87 -4.72
N ALA A 34 17.39 -15.11 -4.22
CA ALA A 34 16.72 -16.41 -4.28
C ALA A 34 16.07 -16.71 -5.65
N GLY A 35 16.15 -15.79 -6.62
CA GLY A 35 15.59 -15.95 -7.96
C GLY A 35 14.06 -15.88 -8.02
N HIS A 36 13.42 -15.17 -7.09
CA HIS A 36 11.96 -15.06 -7.02
C HIS A 36 11.40 -13.84 -7.73
N PHE A 37 11.67 -12.63 -7.22
CA PHE A 37 11.19 -11.36 -7.78
C PHE A 37 12.17 -10.24 -7.40
N THR A 38 12.08 -9.13 -8.12
CA THR A 38 12.94 -7.96 -7.94
C THR A 38 12.22 -6.83 -7.20
N LEU A 39 12.97 -5.81 -6.76
CA LEU A 39 12.36 -4.57 -6.25
C LEU A 39 11.48 -3.89 -7.30
N GLN A 40 11.84 -3.98 -8.58
CA GLN A 40 11.05 -3.40 -9.67
C GLN A 40 9.67 -4.05 -9.78
N ASP A 41 9.57 -5.36 -9.58
CA ASP A 41 8.29 -6.09 -9.59
C ASP A 41 7.37 -5.60 -8.47
N VAL A 42 7.92 -5.41 -7.27
CA VAL A 42 7.17 -4.85 -6.12
C VAL A 42 6.66 -3.44 -6.41
N ILE A 43 7.48 -2.58 -7.02
CA ILE A 43 7.09 -1.21 -7.38
C ILE A 43 5.95 -1.23 -8.42
N ASN A 44 6.05 -2.10 -9.44
CA ASN A 44 5.03 -2.23 -10.47
C ASN A 44 3.69 -2.69 -9.87
N ASP A 45 3.72 -3.72 -9.02
CA ASP A 45 2.53 -4.23 -8.32
C ASP A 45 1.86 -3.15 -7.45
N VAL A 46 2.66 -2.32 -6.77
CA VAL A 46 2.15 -1.20 -5.97
C VAL A 46 1.54 -0.12 -6.87
N ALA A 47 2.20 0.24 -7.96
CA ALA A 47 1.68 1.23 -8.91
C ALA A 47 0.34 0.78 -9.51
N GLU A 48 0.22 -0.48 -9.92
CA GLU A 48 -1.04 -1.04 -10.42
C GLU A 48 -2.14 -1.01 -9.35
N LYS A 49 -1.82 -1.40 -8.10
CA LYS A 49 -2.76 -1.30 -6.96
C LYS A 49 -3.19 0.15 -6.72
N MET A 50 -2.30 1.12 -6.85
CA MET A 50 -2.64 2.54 -6.68
C MET A 50 -3.59 3.01 -7.77
N ILE A 51 -3.34 2.69 -9.04
CA ILE A 51 -4.21 3.06 -10.16
C ILE A 51 -5.59 2.42 -10.01
N ARG A 52 -5.62 1.10 -9.77
CA ARG A 52 -6.87 0.33 -9.68
C ARG A 52 -7.74 0.77 -8.52
N ARG A 53 -7.14 1.11 -7.37
CA ARG A 53 -7.92 1.50 -6.21
C ARG A 53 -8.27 3.00 -6.21
N HIS A 54 -7.42 3.88 -6.77
CA HIS A 54 -7.67 5.34 -6.87
C HIS A 54 -7.96 5.81 -8.32
N PRO A 55 -8.97 5.27 -9.03
CA PRO A 55 -9.20 5.63 -10.43
C PRO A 55 -9.46 7.13 -10.64
N ARG A 56 -10.03 7.84 -9.66
CA ARG A 56 -10.21 9.31 -9.73
C ARG A 56 -8.92 10.11 -9.79
N VAL A 57 -7.87 9.67 -9.08
CA VAL A 57 -6.59 10.39 -9.03
C VAL A 57 -5.83 10.21 -10.34
N PHE A 58 -6.01 9.07 -11.00
CA PHE A 58 -5.25 8.69 -12.19
C PHE A 58 -6.07 8.68 -13.49
N SER A 59 -7.39 8.89 -13.43
CA SER A 59 -8.31 8.96 -14.58
C SER A 59 -9.52 9.84 -14.23
N PRO A 60 -9.33 11.18 -14.16
CA PRO A 60 -10.34 12.12 -13.71
C PRO A 60 -11.59 12.20 -14.62
N GLU A 61 -11.56 11.62 -15.81
CA GLU A 61 -12.65 11.68 -16.80
C GLU A 61 -13.73 10.59 -16.62
N ASN A 62 -13.52 9.58 -15.76
CA ASN A 62 -14.45 8.46 -15.54
C ASN A 62 -15.12 8.53 -14.15
N ASP A 63 -15.97 9.53 -13.94
CA ASP A 63 -16.53 9.86 -12.61
C ASP A 63 -17.81 9.04 -12.24
N GLU A 64 -18.29 8.16 -13.12
CA GLU A 64 -19.65 7.60 -13.01
C GLU A 64 -19.80 6.25 -12.29
N LYS A 65 -18.72 5.52 -11.96
CA LYS A 65 -18.84 4.22 -11.26
C LYS A 65 -17.88 4.12 -10.08
N SER A 66 -18.35 4.62 -8.94
CA SER A 66 -17.71 4.39 -7.65
C SER A 66 -18.03 2.98 -7.16
N TYR A 67 -17.08 2.05 -7.25
CA TYR A 67 -17.04 0.97 -6.28
C TYR A 67 -16.43 1.54 -5.00
N THR A 68 -17.06 1.26 -3.86
CA THR A 68 -16.53 1.68 -2.57
C THR A 68 -15.18 0.99 -2.37
N TRP A 69 -14.21 1.67 -1.77
CA TRP A 69 -12.90 1.12 -1.42
C TRP A 69 -12.96 -0.27 -0.74
N ASP A 70 -13.97 -0.47 0.11
CA ASP A 70 -14.23 -1.73 0.79
C ASP A 70 -14.72 -2.83 -0.17
N GLU A 71 -15.46 -2.48 -1.22
CA GLU A 71 -15.89 -3.40 -2.28
C GLU A 71 -14.70 -3.87 -3.12
N LEU A 72 -13.78 -2.96 -3.47
CA LEU A 72 -12.55 -3.29 -4.19
C LEU A 72 -11.63 -4.19 -3.35
N LYS A 73 -11.48 -3.90 -2.05
CA LYS A 73 -10.74 -4.76 -1.11
C LYS A 73 -11.41 -6.12 -0.89
N ALA A 74 -12.73 -6.18 -0.81
CA ALA A 74 -13.47 -7.43 -0.64
C ALA A 74 -13.38 -8.32 -1.88
N GLN A 75 -13.37 -7.74 -3.08
CA GLN A 75 -13.14 -8.46 -4.33
C GLN A 75 -11.72 -9.06 -4.39
N GLU A 76 -10.70 -8.37 -3.89
CA GLU A 76 -9.33 -8.91 -3.81
C GLU A 76 -9.15 -10.01 -2.75
N LYS A 77 -9.79 -9.87 -1.58
CA LYS A 77 -9.69 -10.84 -0.47
C LYS A 77 -10.24 -12.22 -0.79
N LYS A 78 -11.12 -12.36 -1.78
CA LYS A 78 -11.56 -13.68 -2.25
C LYS A 78 -10.41 -14.53 -2.82
N ASN A 79 -9.29 -13.91 -3.19
CA ASN A 79 -8.12 -14.61 -3.74
C ASN A 79 -6.96 -14.82 -2.76
N ILE A 80 -6.94 -14.15 -1.59
CA ILE A 80 -5.78 -14.22 -0.67
C ILE A 80 -6.31 -14.33 0.77
N GLN A 81 -6.42 -15.55 1.29
CA GLN A 81 -6.73 -15.79 2.70
C GLN A 81 -5.47 -15.56 3.56
N ASN A 82 -5.67 -14.82 4.66
CA ASN A 82 -4.78 -14.61 5.82
C ASN A 82 -3.59 -13.65 5.61
N SER A 83 -3.81 -12.35 5.84
CA SER A 83 -2.70 -11.41 6.08
C SER A 83 -3.02 -10.43 7.21
N VAL A 84 -2.11 -10.41 8.20
CA VAL A 84 -2.07 -9.50 9.36
C VAL A 84 -2.06 -8.02 8.95
N LEU A 85 -1.70 -7.73 7.69
CA LEU A 85 -1.63 -6.38 7.12
C LEU A 85 -3.00 -5.71 6.92
N ASP A 86 -4.10 -6.47 7.01
CA ASP A 86 -5.45 -5.91 6.84
C ASP A 86 -5.85 -4.96 7.97
N SER A 87 -5.38 -5.19 9.20
CA SER A 87 -5.69 -4.35 10.36
C SER A 87 -4.98 -2.99 10.27
N VAL A 88 -3.72 -2.98 9.81
CA VAL A 88 -2.91 -1.77 9.62
C VAL A 88 -3.48 -0.91 8.48
N SER A 89 -3.88 -1.55 7.37
CA SER A 89 -4.43 -0.86 6.20
C SER A 89 -5.78 -0.18 6.45
N LYS A 90 -6.58 -0.67 7.41
CA LYS A 90 -7.86 -0.05 7.80
C LYS A 90 -7.66 1.21 8.64
N ARG A 91 -6.62 1.27 9.49
CA ARG A 91 -6.36 2.42 10.37
C ARG A 91 -5.83 3.64 9.59
N PHE A 92 -4.98 3.40 8.59
CA PHE A 92 -4.45 4.47 7.72
C PHE A 92 -5.53 5.16 6.87
N MET A 93 -6.57 4.41 6.46
CA MET A 93 -7.67 4.92 5.62
C MET A 93 -8.71 5.75 6.36
N ARG A 94 -8.69 5.77 7.70
CA ARG A 94 -9.64 6.59 8.49
C ARG A 94 -9.15 8.02 8.72
N LEU A 95 -7.94 8.34 8.27
CA LEU A 95 -7.23 9.61 8.48
C LEU A 95 -7.11 10.46 7.20
N LEU A 96 -7.61 9.95 6.07
CA LEU A 96 -7.78 10.66 4.79
C LEU A 96 -9.28 10.73 4.47
#